data_AF-G9XH82-F1
#
_entry.id   AF-G9XH82-F1
#
_cell.length_a   1.000
_cell.length_b   1.000
_cell.length_c   1.000
_cell.angle_alpha   90.00
_cell.angle_beta   90.00
_cell.angle_gamma   90.00
#
_symmetry.space_group_name_H-M   'P 1'
#
loop_
_entity.id
_entity.type
_entity.pdbx_description
1 polymer ?
#
loop_
_entity_poly.entity_id
_entity_poly.type
_entity_poly.pdbx_seq_one_letter_code
_entity_poly.pdbx_strand_id
1 'polypeptide(L)'
;MAGAMRIDSTTGLVQVKPEKCVGCWMCVMVCPFGVITEGPDHQVVKCDRCRELAYEPACVSACPTKALQFVEVDGYASEIRKSWMNHLKEVGNHA
;
A
#
# COMPACT_ATOMS: atom_id res chain seq x y z
N MET A 1 2.55 12.27 -24.23
CA MET A 1 2.67 11.46 -22.98
C MET A 1 1.31 10.83 -22.68
N ALA A 2 1.24 9.50 -22.55
CA ALA A 2 -0.03 8.77 -22.43
C ALA A 2 -0.78 9.01 -21.10
N GLY A 3 -0.05 9.30 -20.01
CA GLY A 3 -0.66 9.78 -18.76
C GLY A 3 -1.53 8.74 -18.03
N ALA A 4 -1.20 7.45 -18.11
CA ALA A 4 -1.94 6.39 -17.43
C ALA A 4 -1.78 6.42 -15.90
N MET A 5 -0.61 6.81 -15.39
CA MET A 5 -0.34 6.93 -13.96
C MET A 5 -0.96 8.22 -13.41
N ARG A 6 -1.80 8.12 -12.37
CA ARG A 6 -2.47 9.26 -11.73
C ARG A 6 -2.58 9.06 -10.23
N ILE A 7 -2.62 10.15 -9.48
CA ILE A 7 -2.96 10.13 -8.04
C ILE A 7 -4.45 10.46 -7.95
N ASP A 8 -5.21 9.62 -7.27
CA ASP A 8 -6.59 9.88 -6.91
C ASP A 8 -6.64 10.94 -5.81
N SER A 9 -7.35 12.04 -6.07
CA SER A 9 -7.36 13.21 -5.19
C SER A 9 -8.08 12.98 -3.86
N THR A 10 -8.96 11.98 -3.81
CA THR A 10 -9.77 11.69 -2.62
C THR A 10 -9.04 10.73 -1.69
N THR A 11 -8.42 9.70 -2.25
CA THR A 11 -7.82 8.59 -1.51
C THR A 11 -6.31 8.66 -1.42
N GLY A 12 -5.66 9.53 -2.20
CA GLY A 12 -4.21 9.63 -2.35
C GLY A 12 -3.58 8.44 -3.10
N LEU A 13 -4.38 7.50 -3.61
CA LEU A 13 -3.86 6.31 -4.27
C LEU A 13 -3.28 6.65 -5.64
N VAL A 14 -2.07 6.17 -5.91
CA VAL A 14 -1.57 6.07 -7.28
C VAL A 14 -2.39 4.99 -8.00
N GLN A 15 -2.95 5.27 -9.17
CA GLN A 15 -3.75 4.34 -9.96
C GLN A 15 -3.26 4.31 -11.41
N VAL A 16 -3.42 3.15 -12.04
CA VAL A 16 -3.24 2.97 -13.48
C VAL A 16 -4.61 3.11 -14.13
N LYS A 17 -4.70 3.91 -15.20
CA LYS A 17 -5.84 3.95 -16.12
C LYS A 17 -5.57 3.05 -17.33
N PRO A 18 -6.10 1.81 -17.37
CA PRO A 18 -5.84 0.85 -18.44
C PRO A 18 -6.07 1.44 -19.84
N GLU A 19 -7.15 2.20 -20.00
CA GLU A 19 -7.57 2.83 -21.26
C GLU A 19 -6.59 3.89 -21.80
N LYS A 20 -5.64 4.34 -20.97
CA LYS A 20 -4.57 5.27 -21.36
C LYS A 20 -3.19 4.62 -21.37
N CYS A 21 -3.08 3.35 -21.00
CA CYS A 21 -1.81 2.65 -20.98
C CYS A 21 -1.43 2.26 -22.42
N VAL A 22 -0.27 2.73 -22.89
CA VAL A 22 0.25 2.46 -24.25
C VAL A 22 1.48 1.56 -24.24
N GLY A 23 1.77 0.88 -23.12
CA GLY A 23 2.94 0.01 -23.01
C GLY A 23 4.29 0.74 -23.16
N CYS A 24 4.39 2.00 -22.71
CA CYS A 24 5.64 2.78 -22.84
C CYS A 24 6.71 2.44 -21.78
N TRP A 25 6.35 1.65 -20.76
CA TRP A 25 7.24 1.18 -19.68
C TRP A 25 7.93 2.26 -18.82
N MET A 26 7.69 3.55 -19.07
CA MET A 26 8.32 4.64 -18.32
C MET A 26 8.06 4.53 -16.81
N CYS A 27 6.84 4.17 -16.41
CA CYS A 27 6.50 3.99 -14.99
C CYS A 27 7.30 2.87 -14.32
N VAL A 28 7.57 1.78 -15.04
CA VAL A 28 8.41 0.68 -14.55
C VAL A 28 9.85 1.17 -14.36
N MET A 29 10.40 1.86 -15.36
CA MET A 29 11.77 2.39 -15.32
C MET A 29 12.00 3.40 -14.20
N VAL A 30 11.03 4.26 -13.89
CA VAL A 30 11.20 5.31 -12.87
C VAL A 30 10.85 4.85 -11.45
N CYS A 31 10.21 3.69 -11.28
CA CYS A 31 9.80 3.24 -9.95
C CYS A 31 11.02 2.73 -9.18
N PRO A 32 11.45 3.41 -8.09
CA PRO A 32 12.64 2.99 -7.35
C PRO A 32 12.43 1.69 -6.57
N PHE A 33 11.18 1.26 -6.40
CA PHE A 33 10.81 0.07 -5.63
C PHE A 33 10.56 -1.16 -6.52
N GLY A 34 10.52 -1.01 -7.85
CA GLY A 34 10.29 -2.13 -8.77
C GLY A 34 8.92 -2.82 -8.63
N VAL A 35 7.89 -2.11 -8.14
CA VAL A 35 6.58 -2.70 -7.80
C VAL A 35 5.55 -2.68 -8.94
N ILE A 36 5.93 -2.22 -10.13
CA ILE A 36 5.06 -2.13 -11.30
C ILE A 36 5.49 -3.21 -12.29
N THR A 37 4.57 -4.06 -12.71
CA THR A 37 4.87 -5.22 -13.58
C THR A 37 4.03 -5.17 -14.86
N GLU A 38 4.38 -6.00 -15.83
CA GLU A 38 3.48 -6.30 -16.95
C GLU A 38 2.27 -7.09 -16.45
N GLY A 39 1.10 -6.75 -16.98
CA GLY A 39 -0.14 -7.49 -16.87
C GLY A 39 -0.69 -7.82 -18.25
N PRO A 40 -2.00 -8.10 -18.37
CA PRO A 40 -2.63 -8.43 -19.64
C PRO A 40 -2.47 -7.30 -20.69
N ASP A 41 -2.48 -7.68 -21.96
CA ASP A 41 -2.51 -6.75 -23.10
C ASP A 41 -1.39 -5.70 -23.13
N HIS A 42 -0.19 -6.07 -22.65
CA HIS A 42 0.97 -5.17 -22.50
C HIS A 42 0.70 -3.93 -21.64
N GLN A 43 -0.33 -3.99 -20.79
CA GLN A 43 -0.62 -2.96 -19.83
C GLN A 43 0.16 -3.22 -18.55
N VAL A 44 0.53 -2.14 -17.87
CA VAL A 44 1.18 -2.26 -16.57
C VAL A 44 0.15 -2.49 -15.47
N VAL A 45 0.50 -3.30 -14.49
CA VAL A 45 -0.29 -3.55 -13.29
C VAL A 45 0.55 -3.28 -12.04
N LYS A 46 -0.14 -2.95 -10.95
CA LYS A 46 0.42 -2.78 -9.61
C LYS A 46 -0.70 -2.91 -8.60
N CYS A 47 -0.37 -3.00 -7.31
CA CYS A 47 -1.34 -2.95 -6.22
C CYS A 47 -2.27 -1.74 -6.36
N ASP A 48 -3.57 -1.98 -6.33
CA ASP A 48 -4.64 -0.97 -6.39
C ASP A 48 -5.29 -0.73 -5.01
N ARG A 49 -4.69 -1.30 -3.96
CA ARG A 49 -5.21 -1.33 -2.58
C ARG A 49 -6.60 -1.98 -2.48
N CYS A 50 -6.88 -2.96 -3.34
CA CYS A 50 -8.16 -3.69 -3.36
C CYS A 50 -9.37 -2.75 -3.37
N ARG A 51 -9.32 -1.66 -4.14
CA ARG A 51 -10.32 -0.56 -4.12
C ARG A 51 -11.76 -0.99 -4.41
N GLU A 52 -11.96 -2.18 -4.98
CA GLU A 52 -13.27 -2.76 -5.30
C GLU A 52 -13.84 -3.61 -4.16
N LEU A 53 -13.03 -3.93 -3.14
CA LEU A 53 -13.51 -4.58 -1.91
C LEU A 53 -14.06 -3.50 -0.96
N ALA A 54 -15.24 -3.77 -0.39
CA ALA A 54 -15.91 -2.86 0.54
C ALA A 54 -15.27 -2.78 1.94
N TYR A 55 -14.30 -3.65 2.22
CA TYR A 55 -13.68 -3.81 3.53
C TYR A 55 -12.15 -3.77 3.41
N GLU A 56 -11.48 -4.53 4.26
CA GLU A 56 -10.04 -4.63 4.35
C GLU A 56 -9.42 -5.28 3.09
N PRO A 57 -8.21 -4.85 2.65
CA PRO A 57 -7.54 -5.46 1.52
C PRO A 57 -7.32 -6.96 1.72
N ALA A 58 -7.49 -7.74 0.66
CA ALA A 58 -7.43 -9.20 0.71
C ALA A 58 -6.12 -9.73 1.31
N CYS A 59 -4.98 -9.06 1.05
CA CYS A 59 -3.69 -9.46 1.61
C CYS A 59 -3.63 -9.31 3.14
N VAL A 60 -4.32 -8.31 3.70
CA VAL A 60 -4.37 -8.07 5.14
C VAL A 60 -5.29 -9.10 5.79
N SER A 61 -6.49 -9.30 5.24
CA SER A 61 -7.43 -10.30 5.76
C SER A 61 -6.92 -11.74 5.65
N ALA A 62 -6.09 -12.03 4.64
CA ALA A 62 -5.47 -13.34 4.48
C ALA A 62 -4.30 -13.59 5.47
N CYS A 63 -3.78 -12.57 6.16
CA CYS A 63 -2.58 -12.71 7.00
C CYS A 63 -2.91 -13.40 8.35
N PRO A 64 -2.52 -14.67 8.57
CA PRO A 64 -2.93 -15.40 9.77
C PRO A 64 -2.22 -14.91 11.04
N THR A 65 -1.01 -14.34 10.89
CA THR A 65 -0.19 -13.85 12.00
C THR A 65 -0.47 -12.39 12.34
N LYS A 66 -1.34 -11.70 11.59
CA LYS A 66 -1.61 -10.26 11.75
C LYS A 66 -0.36 -9.38 11.59
N ALA A 67 0.59 -9.84 10.79
CA ALA A 67 1.77 -9.05 10.43
C ALA A 67 1.45 -7.86 9.52
N LEU A 68 0.35 -7.95 8.76
CA LEU A 68 -0.18 -6.87 7.96
C LEU A 68 -1.35 -6.21 8.70
N GLN A 69 -1.44 -4.89 8.63
CA GLN A 69 -2.52 -4.10 9.22
C GLN A 69 -2.92 -2.99 8.24
N PHE A 70 -4.22 -2.71 8.15
CA PHE A 70 -4.73 -1.60 7.36
C PHE A 70 -5.28 -0.51 8.29
N VAL A 71 -4.51 0.56 8.45
CA VAL A 71 -4.75 1.63 9.43
C VAL A 71 -4.42 2.99 8.81
N GLU A 72 -5.04 4.04 9.33
CA GLU A 72 -4.67 5.41 8.98
C GLU A 72 -3.32 5.79 9.59
N VAL A 73 -2.53 6.58 8.86
CA VAL A 73 -1.20 7.00 9.31
C VAL A 73 -1.32 7.90 10.55
N ASP A 74 -2.36 8.73 10.58
CA ASP A 74 -2.64 9.63 11.68
C ASP A 74 -2.97 8.83 12.94
N GLY A 75 -2.17 9.03 13.98
CA GLY A 75 -2.33 8.34 15.26
C GLY A 75 -1.57 7.02 15.38
N TYR A 76 -1.39 6.25 14.31
CA TYR A 76 -0.73 4.92 14.38
C TYR A 76 0.65 4.99 15.03
N ALA A 77 1.51 5.90 14.59
CA ALA A 77 2.86 6.04 15.15
C ALA A 77 2.85 6.50 16.63
N SER A 78 1.83 7.25 17.06
CA SER A 78 1.68 7.67 18.46
C SER A 78 1.24 6.50 19.34
N GLU A 79 0.28 5.72 18.87
CA GLU A 79 -0.25 4.55 19.55
C GLU A 79 0.82 3.47 19.71
N ILE A 80 1.54 3.14 18.63
CA ILE A 80 2.62 2.14 18.68
C ILE A 80 3.72 2.59 19.64
N ARG A 81 4.13 3.87 19.63
CA ARG A 81 5.12 4.38 20.60
C ARG A 81 4.64 4.24 22.04
N LYS A 82 3.37 4.57 22.32
CA LYS A 82 2.78 4.42 23.67
C LYS A 82 2.73 2.96 24.10
N SER A 83 2.32 2.07 23.20
CA SER A 83 2.27 0.62 23.43
C SER A 83 3.67 0.09 23.81
N TRP A 84 4.69 0.43 23.03
CA TRP A 84 6.08 0.04 23.34
C TRP A 84 6.59 0.65 24.65
N MET A 85 6.29 1.92 24.95
CA MET A 85 6.67 2.53 26.23
C MET A 85 6.02 1.82 27.42
N ASN A 86 4.76 1.41 27.30
CA ASN A 86 4.08 0.65 28.35
C ASN A 86 4.68 -0.74 28.52
N HIS A 87 4.93 -1.44 27.41
CA HIS A 87 5.59 -2.74 27.45
C HIS A 87 6.96 -2.66 28.13
N LEU A 88 7.79 -1.66 27.78
CA LEU A 88 9.09 -1.43 28.42
C LEU A 88 9.00 -1.19 29.93
N LYS A 89 7.97 -0.49 30.40
CA LYS A 89 7.74 -0.30 31.84
C LYS A 89 7.38 -1.61 32.54
N GLU A 90 6.64 -2.49 31.88
CA GLU A 90 6.25 -3.79 32.44
C GLU A 90 7.45 -4.75 32.55
N VAL A 91 8.24 -4.91 31.49
CA VAL A 91 9.46 -5.75 31.55
C VAL A 91 10.54 -5.16 32.46
N GLY A 92 10.67 -3.82 32.50
CA GLY A 92 11.61 -3.14 33.40
C GLY A 92 11.28 -3.25 34.89
N ASN A 93 10.05 -3.63 35.25
CA ASN A 93 9.60 -3.81 36.63
C ASN A 93 9.85 -5.24 37.18
N HIS A 94 10.48 -6.10 36.39
CA HIS A 94 10.86 -7.47 36.76
C HIS A 94 12.38 -7.66 36.90
N ALA A 95 13.14 -6.56 37.04
CA ALA A 95 14.57 -6.54 37.37
C ALA A 95 14.80 -6.08 38.82
#